data_AF-A0A944XKZ3-F1
#
_entry.id   AF-A0A944XKZ3-F1
#
_cell.length_a   1.000
_cell.length_b   1.000
_cell.length_c   1.000
_cell.angle_alpha   90.00
_cell.angle_beta   90.00
_cell.angle_gamma   90.00
#
_symmetry.space_group_name_H-M   'P 1'
#
loop_
_entity.id
_entity.type
_entity.pdbx_description
1 polymer ?
#
loop_
_entity_poly.entity_id
_entity_poly.type
_entity_poly.pdbx_seq_one_letter_code
_entity_poly.pdbx_strand_id
1 'polypeptide(L)' 'MALDIDSARLIAKGLCTVTMGGSGIGEGYLIGKAIEAMGRNPKLEGKIFTNMIIGVALAESTAIYALVAFFII' A
#
# COMPACT_ATOMS: atom_id res chain seq x y z
N MET A 1 0.21 -37.06 -1.45
CA MET A 1 1.07 -35.90 -1.76
C MET A 1 0.85 -34.89 -0.64
N ALA A 2 1.68 -34.92 0.40
CA ALA A 2 1.60 -33.91 1.46
C ALA A 2 2.38 -32.68 1.00
N LEU A 3 1.84 -31.48 1.25
CA LEU A 3 2.57 -30.24 1.02
C LEU A 3 3.75 -30.21 1.99
N ASP A 4 4.99 -30.19 1.48
CA ASP A 4 6.16 -30.01 2.32
C ASP A 4 6.24 -28.57 2.84
N ILE A 5 6.99 -28.36 3.93
CA ILE A 5 7.07 -27.07 4.61
C ILE A 5 7.65 -25.98 3.71
N ASP A 6 8.58 -26.32 2.82
CA ASP A 6 9.21 -25.33 1.95
C ASP A 6 8.25 -24.90 0.83
N SER A 7 7.49 -25.84 0.25
CA SER A 7 6.39 -25.52 -0.66
C SER A 7 5.33 -24.64 0.00
N ALA A 8 4.97 -24.92 1.27
CA ALA A 8 4.01 -24.11 2.01
C ALA A 8 4.51 -22.66 2.24
N ARG A 9 5.81 -22.49 2.57
CA ARG A 9 6.44 -21.18 2.73
C ARG A 9 6.45 -20.38 1.42
N LEU A 10 6.78 -21.01 0.30
CA LEU A 10 6.80 -20.34 -1.00
C LEU A 10 5.42 -19.84 -1.42
N ILE A 11 4.37 -20.62 -1.18
CA ILE A 11 2.98 -20.20 -1.43
C ILE A 11 2.61 -19.01 -0.53
N ALA A 12 2.91 -19.09 0.77
CA ALA A 12 2.63 -18.00 1.71
C ALA A 12 3.34 -16.69 1.30
N LYS A 13 4.61 -16.77 0.89
CA LYS A 13 5.36 -15.63 0.32
C LYS A 13 4.68 -15.06 -0.92
N GLY A 14 4.20 -15.91 -1.83
CA GLY A 14 3.44 -15.48 -3.00
C GLY A 14 2.14 -14.74 -2.64
N LEU A 15 1.48 -15.10 -1.54
CA LEU A 15 0.27 -14.40 -1.09
C LEU A 15 0.57 -13.02 -0.48
N CYS A 16 1.71 -12.85 0.20
CA CYS A 16 2.16 -11.55 0.71
C CYS A 16 2.34 -10.52 -0.42
N THR A 17 2.82 -10.92 -1.60
CA THR A 17 3.04 -9.98 -2.70
C THR A 17 1.73 -9.48 -3.32
N VAL A 18 0.66 -10.30 -3.29
CA VAL A 18 -0.68 -9.89 -3.73
C VAL A 18 -1.24 -8.79 -2.84
N THR A 19 -0.99 -8.88 -1.53
CA THR A 19 -1.45 -7.87 -0.56
C THR A 19 -0.76 -6.52 -0.76
N MET A 20 0.51 -6.51 -1.18
CA MET A 20 1.23 -5.28 -1.53
C MET A 20 0.59 -4.52 -2.70
N GLY A 21 0.01 -5.24 -3.67
CA GLY A 21 -0.71 -4.62 -4.80
C GLY A 21 -1.93 -3.79 -4.37
N GLY A 22 -2.56 -4.14 -3.25
CA GLY A 22 -3.68 -3.39 -2.69
C GLY A 22 -3.30 -1.98 -2.24
N SER A 23 -2.09 -1.79 -1.69
CA SER A 23 -1.58 -0.47 -1.29
C SER A 23 -1.49 0.47 -2.50
N GLY A 24 -0.86 0.02 -3.59
CA GLY A 24 -0.69 0.85 -4.79
C GLY A 24 -2.02 1.31 -5.41
N ILE A 25 -3.07 0.47 -5.35
CA ILE A 25 -4.42 0.86 -5.80
C ILE A 25 -5.01 1.95 -4.87
N GLY A 26 -4.88 1.76 -3.55
CA GLY A 26 -5.36 2.72 -2.55
C GLY A 26 -4.65 4.07 -2.65
N GLU A 27 -3.32 4.06 -2.80
CA GLU A 27 -2.52 5.25 -2.99
C GLU A 27 -2.86 5.98 -4.29
N GLY A 28 -2.98 5.24 -5.41
CA GLY A 28 -3.36 5.83 -6.69
C GLY A 28 -4.70 6.56 -6.62
N TYR A 29 -5.70 5.97 -5.95
CA TYR A 29 -6.99 6.61 -5.72
C TYR A 29 -6.88 7.85 -4.82
N LEU A 30 -6.18 7.73 -3.69
CA LEU A 30 -6.00 8.81 -2.72
C LEU A 30 -5.27 10.01 -3.35
N ILE A 31 -4.15 9.76 -4.02
CA ILE A 31 -3.35 10.79 -4.69
C ILE A 31 -4.16 11.45 -5.81
N GLY A 32 -4.87 10.66 -6.63
CA GLY A 32 -5.74 11.19 -7.69
C GLY A 32 -6.78 12.16 -7.12
N LYS A 33 -7.42 11.82 -6.00
CA LYS A 33 -8.38 12.70 -5.33
C LYS A 33 -7.75 13.93 -4.70
N ALA A 34 -6.55 13.80 -4.15
CA ALA A 34 -5.80 14.96 -3.65
C ALA A 34 -5.48 15.93 -4.79
N ILE A 35 -5.03 15.46 -5.95
CA ILE A 35 -4.74 16.28 -7.13
C ILE A 35 -6.00 16.99 -7.63
N GLU A 36 -7.13 16.28 -7.76
CA GLU A 36 -8.42 16.90 -8.12
C GLU A 36 -8.81 18.00 -7.11
N ALA A 37 -8.63 17.75 -5.81
CA ALA A 37 -8.99 18.70 -4.76
C ALA A 37 -8.07 19.95 -4.75
N MET A 38 -6.77 19.77 -4.99
CA MET A 38 -5.80 20.86 -5.12
C MET A 38 -6.11 21.74 -6.32
N GLY A 39 -6.41 21.14 -7.49
CA GLY A 39 -6.81 21.88 -8.68
C GLY A 39 -8.09 22.71 -8.50
N ARG A 40 -9.05 22.21 -7.71
CA ARG A 40 -10.28 22.96 -7.38
C ARG A 40 -10.08 24.04 -6.31
N ASN A 41 -9.12 23.85 -5.41
CA ASN A 41 -8.88 24.75 -4.27
C ASN A 41 -7.38 25.10 -4.11
N PRO A 42 -6.79 25.91 -5.01
CA PRO A 42 -5.35 26.21 -4.99
C PRO A 42 -4.88 26.86 -3.68
N LYS A 43 -5.75 27.64 -3.02
CA LYS A 43 -5.44 28.26 -1.71
C LYS A 43 -5.22 27.25 -0.57
N LEU A 44 -5.69 26.01 -0.74
CA LEU A 44 -5.58 24.94 0.25
C LEU A 44 -4.54 23.88 -0.13
N GLU A 45 -3.80 24.07 -1.23
CA GLU A 45 -2.87 23.09 -1.79
C GLU A 45 -1.91 22.51 -0.75
N GLY A 46 -1.21 23.38 0.00
CA GLY A 46 -0.24 22.92 1.00
C GLY A 46 -0.87 22.06 2.12
N LYS A 47 -2.10 22.38 2.54
CA LYS A 47 -2.83 21.58 3.54
C LYS A 47 -3.27 20.24 2.95
N ILE A 48 -3.77 20.23 1.72
CA ILE A 48 -4.19 19.01 1.02
C ILE A 48 -2.99 18.11 0.79
N PHE A 49 -1.85 18.64 0.33
CA PHE A 49 -0.61 17.91 0.13
C PHE A 49 -0.12 17.26 1.44
N THR A 50 -0.10 18.02 2.54
CA THR A 50 0.30 17.48 3.85
C THR A 50 -0.60 16.33 4.28
N ASN A 51 -1.92 16.49 4.17
CA ASN A 51 -2.87 15.43 4.49
C ASN A 51 -2.76 14.22 3.54
N MET A 52 -2.47 14.45 2.27
CA MET A 52 -2.24 13.41 1.27
C MET A 52 -1.03 12.55 1.68
N ILE A 53 0.11 13.16 2.02
CA ILE A 53 1.31 12.42 2.45
C ILE A 53 1.04 11.59 3.71
N ILE A 54 0.31 12.12 4.68
CA ILE A 54 -0.10 11.35 5.87
C ILE A 54 -0.97 10.16 5.47
N GLY A 55 -1.94 10.36 4.58
CA GLY A 55 -2.81 9.29 4.09
C GLY A 55 -2.06 8.21 3.31
N VAL A 56 -1.12 8.62 2.44
CA VAL A 56 -0.22 7.70 1.70
C VAL A 56 0.61 6.88 2.69
N ALA A 57 1.25 7.52 3.67
CA ALA A 57 2.07 6.80 4.66
C ALA A 57 1.24 5.76 5.46
N LEU A 58 -0.02 6.08 5.78
CA LEU A 58 -0.92 5.13 6.45
C LEU A 58 -1.31 3.98 5.51
N ALA A 59 -1.62 4.25 4.24
CA ALA A 59 -1.91 3.22 3.25
C ALA A 59 -0.71 2.29 3.04
N GLU A 60 0.49 2.87 2.88
CA GLU A 60 1.73 2.15 2.61
C GLU A 60 2.16 1.23 3.75
N SER A 61 1.77 1.55 4.99
CA SER A 61 2.07 0.69 6.15
C SER A 61 1.60 -0.76 5.94
N THR A 62 0.50 -0.96 5.21
CA THR A 62 -0.03 -2.30 4.90
C THR A 62 0.89 -3.10 3.99
N ALA A 63 1.48 -2.46 2.97
CA ALA A 63 2.46 -3.09 2.09
C ALA A 63 3.77 -3.37 2.83
N ILE A 64 4.20 -2.47 3.73
CA ILE A 64 5.39 -2.68 4.56
C ILE A 64 5.20 -3.90 5.47
N TYR A 65 4.06 -4.05 6.14
CA TYR A 65 3.81 -5.23 6.98
C TYR A 65 3.78 -6.53 6.17
N ALA A 66 3.20 -6.52 4.96
CA ALA A 66 3.22 -7.68 4.06
C ALA A 66 4.65 -8.02 3.60
N LEU A 67 5.47 -7.01 3.31
CA LEU A 67 6.89 -7.20 2.94
C LEU A 67 7.72 -7.76 4.11
N VAL A 68 7.48 -7.28 5.33
CA VAL A 68 8.14 -7.81 6.53
C VAL A 68 7.75 -9.28 6.74
N ALA A 69 6.46 -9.63 6.61
CA ALA A 69 6.01 -11.01 6.70
C ALA A 69 6.65 -11.90 5.63
N PHE A 70 6.79 -11.41 4.39
CA PHE A 70 7.46 -12.13 3.30
C PHE A 70 8.90 -12.54 3.63
N PHE A 71 9.67 -11.68 4.31
CA PHE A 71 11.06 -11.97 4.68
C PHE A 71 11.18 -12.90 5.90
N ILE A 72 10.19 -12.92 6.79
CA ILE A 72 10.22 -13.72 8.02
C ILE A 72 9.75 -15.16 7.79
N ILE A 73 8.82 -15.37 6.84
CA ILE A 73 8.28 -16.69 6.46
C ILE A 73 9.35 -17.52 5.72
#